data_AF-A0A9X1GJL4-F1
#
_entry.id   AF-A0A9X1GJL4-F1
#
_cell.length_a   1.000
_cell.length_b   1.000
_cell.length_c   1.000
_cell.angle_alpha   90.00
_cell.angle_beta   90.00
_cell.angle_gamma   90.00
#
_symmetry.space_group_name_H-M   'P 1'
#
loop_
_entity.id
_entity.type
_entity.pdbx_description
1 polymer ?
#
loop_
_entity_poly.entity_id
_entity_poly.type
_entity_poly.pdbx_seq_one_letter_code
_entity_poly.pdbx_strand_id
1 'polypeptide(L)'
;MENWQAIFSVIIFVTVIVLIMMEWVHLTIVALLGALLLVFSNIMTLPEAVGYIGKSHGTLGLFFGVMVLVRAFEPTNIFSYIATQIVILAQGSGKKLLLGIVVLVTPICAVLPNATTVMLLAPLIPPMAQEIGVNFVPLLILMVFVANSAGLLTLVGDPATFIVGDAVNISFLDYLWNLSLGGVIAVATVVCTLPFLFRKIWNTRLDDLAELPHPEINHPRVLMVGGVIVGFVLLFFVIGESLPIPISPAAVALLGAALALLLSHHSRIDTVNNILRDVDWSTLIFFMSIFVLIGGLDKTGVLKGLSGILAIVLGKNILLGSLVLLFSVGILSSVIPNIPLVVAMVPLLKQYIVNVGLAPAEVLASDYQGQFPPEVLPLFYAMMFGATLGGNGTLVGASSNIVAAGISEQHGRRISFKTFLHYGIPVMLLQLVTSALYMLVRFLL
;
A
#
# COMPACT_ATOMS: atom_id res chain seq x y z
N MET A 1 -23.87 24.61 18.33
CA MET A 1 -24.21 23.79 17.15
C MET A 1 -22.97 23.06 16.60
N GLU A 2 -21.80 23.71 16.54
CA GLU A 2 -20.54 23.11 16.06
C GLU A 2 -20.10 21.84 16.83
N ASN A 3 -20.23 21.81 18.16
CA ASN A 3 -19.80 20.65 18.97
C ASN A 3 -20.56 19.35 18.63
N TRP A 4 -21.85 19.43 18.26
CA TRP A 4 -22.61 18.22 17.91
C TRP A 4 -22.12 17.63 16.58
N GLN A 5 -21.86 18.46 15.59
CA GLN A 5 -21.33 18.01 14.29
C GLN A 5 -19.95 17.36 14.46
N ALA A 6 -19.08 17.95 15.28
CA ALA A 6 -17.76 17.38 15.58
C ALA A 6 -17.88 16.01 16.28
N ILE A 7 -18.69 15.91 17.35
CA ILE A 7 -18.91 14.66 18.08
C ILE A 7 -19.49 13.59 17.15
N PHE A 8 -20.51 13.94 16.36
CA PHE A 8 -21.16 13.00 15.46
C PHE A 8 -20.23 12.51 14.34
N SER A 9 -19.42 13.40 13.75
CA SER A 9 -18.37 13.01 12.78
C SER A 9 -17.36 12.04 13.38
N VAL A 10 -16.90 12.28 14.62
CA VAL A 10 -15.98 11.38 15.32
C VAL A 10 -16.63 10.03 15.57
N ILE A 11 -17.88 10.01 16.03
CA ILE A 11 -18.61 8.76 16.28
C ILE A 11 -18.75 7.96 14.98
N ILE A 12 -19.15 8.59 13.87
CA ILE A 12 -19.25 7.93 12.58
C ILE A 12 -17.89 7.37 12.16
N PHE A 13 -16.83 8.18 12.22
CA PHE A 13 -15.50 7.75 11.81
C PHE A 13 -15.00 6.58 12.64
N VAL A 14 -15.06 6.67 13.97
CA VAL A 14 -14.64 5.58 14.87
C VAL A 14 -15.47 4.34 14.65
N THR A 15 -16.79 4.47 14.47
CA THR A 15 -17.68 3.32 14.16
C THR A 15 -17.28 2.66 12.86
N VAL A 16 -17.01 3.44 11.80
CA VAL A 16 -16.54 2.91 10.52
C VAL A 16 -15.23 2.16 10.69
N ILE A 17 -14.24 2.73 11.39
CA ILE A 17 -12.95 2.07 11.64
C ILE A 17 -13.14 0.78 12.42
N VAL A 18 -13.93 0.79 13.50
CA VAL A 18 -14.20 -0.42 14.31
C VAL A 18 -14.90 -1.50 13.48
N LEU A 19 -15.89 -1.15 12.67
CA LEU A 19 -16.58 -2.11 11.81
C LEU A 19 -15.66 -2.70 10.73
N ILE A 20 -14.77 -1.90 10.16
CA ILE A 20 -13.74 -2.38 9.23
C ILE A 20 -12.79 -3.35 9.95
N MET A 21 -12.32 -2.99 11.14
CA MET A 21 -11.41 -3.82 11.94
C MET A 21 -12.03 -5.16 12.34
N MET A 22 -13.34 -5.17 12.62
CA MET A 22 -14.06 -6.40 12.98
C MET A 22 -14.38 -7.28 11.78
N GLU A 23 -14.21 -6.78 10.55
CA GLU A 23 -14.50 -7.47 9.29
C GLU A 23 -15.93 -8.04 9.19
N TRP A 24 -16.87 -7.54 10.00
CA TRP A 24 -18.26 -8.02 9.97
C TRP A 24 -18.98 -7.63 8.68
N VAL A 25 -18.54 -6.56 8.05
CA VAL A 25 -19.12 -5.99 6.84
C VAL A 25 -17.98 -5.58 5.91
N HIS A 26 -18.20 -5.75 4.60
CA HIS A 26 -17.22 -5.36 3.58
C HIS A 26 -16.84 -3.87 3.72
N LEU A 27 -15.54 -3.58 3.75
CA LEU A 27 -14.98 -2.24 4.01
C LEU A 27 -15.60 -1.13 3.15
N THR A 28 -15.86 -1.40 1.88
CA THR A 28 -16.47 -0.45 0.94
C THR A 28 -17.89 -0.05 1.36
N ILE A 29 -18.69 -1.01 1.86
CA ILE A 29 -20.07 -0.76 2.30
C ILE A 29 -20.03 0.13 3.55
N VAL A 30 -19.18 -0.21 4.52
CA VAL A 30 -19.06 0.53 5.78
C VAL A 30 -18.60 1.97 5.52
N ALA A 31 -17.56 2.15 4.72
CA ALA A 31 -17.04 3.48 4.40
C ALA A 31 -18.07 4.32 3.63
N LEU A 32 -18.75 3.74 2.64
CA LEU A 32 -19.76 4.44 1.85
C LEU A 32 -20.96 4.84 2.70
N LEU A 33 -21.46 3.94 3.56
CA LEU A 33 -22.54 4.27 4.50
C LEU A 33 -22.10 5.37 5.46
N GLY A 34 -20.88 5.32 6.00
CA GLY A 34 -20.34 6.38 6.85
C GLY A 34 -20.29 7.73 6.14
N ALA A 35 -19.79 7.77 4.91
CA ALA A 35 -19.75 8.98 4.09
C ALA A 35 -21.15 9.54 3.83
N LEU A 36 -22.12 8.67 3.48
CA LEU A 36 -23.51 9.08 3.27
C LEU A 36 -24.18 9.55 4.57
N LEU A 37 -23.86 8.96 5.72
CA LEU A 37 -24.38 9.41 7.01
C LEU A 37 -23.95 10.85 7.33
N LEU A 38 -22.73 11.27 6.96
CA LEU A 38 -22.31 12.67 7.08
C LEU A 38 -23.15 13.61 6.20
N VAL A 39 -23.54 13.14 5.01
CA VAL A 39 -24.40 13.90 4.09
C VAL A 39 -25.83 13.99 4.60
N PHE A 40 -26.44 12.85 4.98
CA PHE A 40 -27.81 12.80 5.47
C PHE A 40 -28.00 13.48 6.84
N SER A 41 -26.95 13.54 7.67
CA SER A 41 -26.95 14.29 8.93
C SER A 41 -26.68 15.79 8.78
N ASN A 42 -26.51 16.28 7.54
CA ASN A 42 -26.27 17.68 7.21
C ASN A 42 -24.99 18.25 7.87
N ILE A 43 -23.99 17.40 8.09
CA ILE A 43 -22.62 17.83 8.43
C ILE A 43 -21.95 18.40 7.19
N MET A 44 -22.18 17.76 6.05
CA MET A 44 -21.74 18.23 4.75
C MET A 44 -22.80 18.01 3.68
N THR A 45 -22.73 18.80 2.62
CA THR A 45 -23.58 18.64 1.44
C THR A 45 -22.96 17.64 0.46
N LEU A 46 -23.77 17.08 -0.43
CA LEU A 46 -23.27 16.18 -1.47
C LEU A 46 -22.20 16.84 -2.38
N PRO A 47 -22.35 18.11 -2.83
CA PRO A 47 -21.29 18.80 -3.57
C PRO A 47 -19.98 18.95 -2.80
N GLU A 48 -20.04 19.23 -1.49
CA GLU A 48 -18.82 19.28 -0.66
C GLU A 48 -18.15 17.91 -0.57
N ALA A 49 -18.92 16.84 -0.38
CA ALA A 49 -18.42 15.47 -0.38
C ALA A 49 -17.70 15.13 -1.71
N VAL A 50 -18.32 15.47 -2.85
CA VAL A 50 -17.68 15.33 -4.17
C VAL A 50 -16.42 16.19 -4.30
N GLY A 51 -16.42 17.39 -3.70
CA GLY A 51 -15.24 18.26 -3.62
C GLY A 51 -14.08 17.59 -2.88
N TYR A 52 -14.33 16.92 -1.76
CA TYR A 52 -13.30 16.17 -1.03
C TYR A 52 -12.75 14.97 -1.83
N ILE A 53 -13.61 14.30 -2.61
CA ILE A 53 -13.17 13.26 -3.55
C ILE A 53 -12.25 13.88 -4.63
N GLY A 54 -12.67 15.01 -5.21
CA GLY A 54 -11.91 15.71 -6.25
C GLY A 54 -10.54 16.22 -5.80
N LYS A 55 -10.39 16.59 -4.52
CA LYS A 55 -9.07 16.95 -3.94
C LYS A 55 -8.05 15.80 -4.02
N SER A 56 -8.51 14.55 -4.06
CA SER A 56 -7.66 13.36 -4.10
C SER A 56 -7.60 12.70 -5.49
N HIS A 57 -7.83 13.49 -6.54
CA HIS A 57 -7.85 13.02 -7.94
C HIS A 57 -6.53 12.36 -8.37
N GLY A 58 -5.37 12.84 -7.88
CA GLY A 58 -4.06 12.26 -8.18
C GLY A 58 -3.97 10.80 -7.71
N THR A 59 -4.39 10.56 -6.47
CA THR A 59 -4.44 9.20 -5.88
C THR A 59 -5.36 8.31 -6.70
N LEU A 60 -6.61 8.72 -6.91
CA LEU A 60 -7.60 7.89 -7.63
C LEU A 60 -7.18 7.60 -9.08
N GLY A 61 -6.65 8.60 -9.79
CA GLY A 61 -6.19 8.46 -11.17
C GLY A 61 -4.99 7.52 -11.30
N LEU A 62 -4.02 7.63 -10.39
CA LEU A 62 -2.86 6.73 -10.35
C LEU A 62 -3.29 5.28 -10.11
N PHE A 63 -4.08 5.01 -9.07
CA PHE A 63 -4.50 3.65 -8.74
C PHE A 63 -5.33 3.02 -9.85
N PHE A 64 -6.30 3.76 -10.39
CA PHE A 64 -7.05 3.29 -11.55
C PHE A 64 -6.13 2.97 -12.74
N GLY A 65 -5.19 3.86 -13.05
CA GLY A 65 -4.25 3.68 -14.15
C GLY A 65 -3.39 2.42 -14.00
N VAL A 66 -2.79 2.23 -12.82
CA VAL A 66 -1.94 1.06 -12.54
C VAL A 66 -2.75 -0.24 -12.51
N MET A 67 -3.94 -0.24 -11.89
CA MET A 67 -4.81 -1.42 -11.86
C MET A 67 -5.20 -1.89 -13.28
N VAL A 68 -5.60 -0.95 -14.15
CA VAL A 68 -5.95 -1.25 -15.55
C VAL A 68 -4.74 -1.74 -16.34
N LEU A 69 -3.60 -1.04 -16.21
CA LEU A 69 -2.35 -1.41 -16.89
C LEU A 69 -1.97 -2.86 -16.61
N VAL A 70 -2.23 -3.33 -15.40
CA VAL A 70 -1.75 -4.62 -14.90
C VAL A 70 -2.72 -5.73 -15.19
N ARG A 71 -4.02 -5.47 -15.03
CA ARG A 71 -5.07 -6.39 -15.48
C ARG A 71 -4.95 -6.68 -16.98
N ALA A 72 -4.52 -5.71 -17.78
CA ALA A 72 -4.24 -5.91 -19.21
C ALA A 72 -3.12 -6.94 -19.49
N PHE A 73 -2.20 -7.19 -18.53
CA PHE A 73 -1.12 -8.17 -18.68
C PHE A 73 -1.44 -9.54 -18.10
N GLU A 74 -2.42 -9.66 -17.22
CA GLU A 74 -2.77 -10.93 -16.59
C GLU A 74 -3.07 -12.06 -17.61
N PRO A 75 -3.77 -11.84 -18.75
CA PRO A 75 -4.00 -12.88 -19.76
C PRO A 75 -2.74 -13.47 -20.39
N THR A 76 -1.58 -12.81 -20.29
CA THR A 76 -0.31 -13.31 -20.82
C THR A 76 0.30 -14.44 -19.97
N ASN A 77 -0.28 -14.71 -18.79
CA ASN A 77 0.24 -15.68 -17.82
C ASN A 77 1.69 -15.43 -17.39
N ILE A 78 2.20 -14.19 -17.53
CA ILE A 78 3.55 -13.84 -17.08
C ILE A 78 3.75 -14.16 -15.60
N PHE A 79 2.78 -13.85 -14.74
CA PHE A 79 2.91 -14.06 -13.30
C PHE A 79 3.00 -15.55 -12.96
N SER A 80 2.15 -16.37 -13.58
CA SER A 80 2.21 -17.84 -13.47
C SER A 80 3.54 -18.39 -13.97
N TYR A 81 4.02 -17.90 -15.12
CA TYR A 81 5.31 -18.29 -15.67
C TYR A 81 6.47 -18.01 -14.70
N ILE A 82 6.58 -16.79 -14.17
CA ILE A 82 7.67 -16.43 -13.24
C ILE A 82 7.55 -17.22 -11.93
N ALA A 83 6.33 -17.41 -11.42
CA ALA A 83 6.10 -18.21 -10.22
C ALA A 83 6.59 -19.66 -10.40
N THR A 84 6.29 -20.30 -11.54
CA THR A 84 6.78 -21.65 -11.82
C THR A 84 8.30 -21.69 -12.01
N GLN A 85 8.92 -20.70 -12.66
CA GLN A 85 10.38 -20.63 -12.76
C GLN A 85 11.05 -20.63 -11.38
N ILE A 86 10.41 -20.03 -10.38
CA ILE A 86 10.93 -20.04 -9.00
C ILE A 86 10.83 -21.41 -8.35
N VAL A 87 9.76 -22.18 -8.59
CA VAL A 87 9.68 -23.57 -8.14
C VAL A 87 10.82 -24.39 -8.75
N ILE A 88 11.04 -24.23 -10.06
CA ILE A 88 12.10 -24.94 -10.80
C ILE A 88 13.47 -24.59 -10.23
N LEU A 89 13.76 -23.29 -10.05
CA LEU A 89 15.02 -22.81 -9.47
C LEU A 89 15.18 -23.21 -7.99
N ALA A 90 14.07 -23.37 -7.26
CA ALA A 90 14.09 -23.80 -5.87
C ALA A 90 14.65 -25.21 -5.72
N GLN A 91 14.53 -26.06 -6.74
CA GLN A 91 15.10 -27.41 -6.78
C GLN A 91 14.90 -28.16 -5.46
N GLY A 92 13.66 -28.18 -4.95
CA GLY A 92 13.31 -28.91 -3.72
C GLY A 92 13.90 -28.32 -2.43
N SER A 93 14.63 -27.20 -2.48
CA SER A 93 15.17 -26.50 -1.32
C SER A 93 14.20 -25.44 -0.82
N GLY A 94 13.68 -25.62 0.40
CA GLY A 94 12.78 -24.65 1.01
C GLY A 94 13.44 -23.28 1.26
N LYS A 95 14.76 -23.23 1.51
CA LYS A 95 15.53 -21.96 1.52
C LYS A 95 15.41 -21.21 0.20
N LYS A 96 15.66 -21.89 -0.92
CA LYS A 96 15.59 -21.26 -2.25
C LYS A 96 14.15 -20.85 -2.58
N LEU A 97 13.15 -21.62 -2.15
CA LEU A 97 11.74 -21.26 -2.31
C LEU A 97 11.39 -19.95 -1.57
N LEU A 98 11.77 -19.83 -0.29
CA LEU A 98 11.50 -18.63 0.51
C LEU A 98 12.17 -17.40 -0.13
N LEU A 99 13.44 -17.52 -0.51
CA LEU A 99 14.17 -16.44 -1.21
C LEU A 99 13.56 -16.14 -2.59
N GLY A 100 13.10 -17.17 -3.29
CA GLY A 100 12.41 -17.05 -4.56
C GLY A 100 11.14 -16.21 -4.46
N ILE A 101 10.31 -16.44 -3.43
CA ILE A 101 9.12 -15.62 -3.16
C ILE A 101 9.52 -14.16 -2.92
N VAL A 102 10.60 -13.90 -2.16
CA VAL A 102 11.09 -12.53 -1.95
C VAL A 102 11.48 -11.89 -3.29
N VAL A 103 12.26 -12.59 -4.11
CA VAL A 103 12.71 -12.11 -5.43
C VAL A 103 11.55 -11.92 -6.41
N LEU A 104 10.48 -12.71 -6.31
CA LEU A 104 9.26 -12.56 -7.10
C LEU A 104 8.48 -11.30 -6.72
N VAL A 105 8.15 -11.22 -5.44
CA VAL A 105 7.14 -10.26 -4.94
C VAL A 105 7.73 -8.86 -4.91
N THR A 106 9.02 -8.72 -4.58
CA THR A 106 9.70 -7.42 -4.44
C THR A 106 9.60 -6.52 -5.69
N PRO A 107 10.04 -6.95 -6.90
CA PRO A 107 9.95 -6.10 -8.08
C PRO A 107 8.51 -5.89 -8.56
N ILE A 108 7.63 -6.86 -8.36
CA ILE A 108 6.22 -6.74 -8.73
C ILE A 108 5.55 -5.67 -7.86
N CYS A 109 5.72 -5.75 -6.53
CA CYS A 109 5.14 -4.78 -5.60
C CYS A 109 5.81 -3.40 -5.64
N ALA A 110 7.01 -3.30 -6.22
CA ALA A 110 7.63 -2.00 -6.49
C ALA A 110 6.89 -1.24 -7.61
N VAL A 111 6.10 -1.90 -8.45
CA VAL A 111 5.32 -1.27 -9.53
C VAL A 111 3.82 -1.34 -9.25
N LEU A 112 3.40 -2.33 -8.48
CA LEU A 112 2.00 -2.64 -8.19
C LEU A 112 1.64 -2.34 -6.75
N PRO A 113 0.39 -1.91 -6.49
CA PRO A 113 -0.16 -1.90 -5.15
C PRO A 113 -0.02 -3.29 -4.50
N ASN A 114 0.38 -3.32 -3.24
CA ASN A 114 0.49 -4.54 -2.44
C ASN A 114 -0.77 -5.44 -2.48
N ALA A 115 -1.96 -4.88 -2.32
CA ALA A 115 -3.20 -5.65 -2.37
C ALA A 115 -3.39 -6.36 -3.73
N THR A 116 -3.14 -5.64 -4.83
CA THR A 116 -3.19 -6.20 -6.20
C THR A 116 -2.13 -7.27 -6.41
N THR A 117 -0.90 -7.04 -5.92
CA THR A 117 0.18 -8.03 -5.99
C THR A 117 -0.20 -9.33 -5.29
N VAL A 118 -0.80 -9.23 -4.10
CA VAL A 118 -1.27 -10.41 -3.36
C VAL A 118 -2.43 -11.09 -4.07
N MET A 119 -3.42 -10.35 -4.60
CA MET A 119 -4.52 -10.94 -5.37
C MET A 119 -4.03 -11.76 -6.57
N LEU A 120 -2.99 -11.27 -7.26
CA LEU A 120 -2.43 -11.93 -8.44
C LEU A 120 -1.55 -13.13 -8.09
N LEU A 121 -0.69 -13.00 -7.08
CA LEU A 121 0.35 -14.00 -6.81
C LEU A 121 -0.06 -15.04 -5.77
N ALA A 122 -0.90 -14.69 -4.79
CA ALA A 122 -1.29 -15.63 -3.73
C ALA A 122 -1.98 -16.90 -4.25
N PRO A 123 -2.84 -16.88 -5.31
CA PRO A 123 -3.44 -18.09 -5.83
C PRO A 123 -2.42 -19.08 -6.41
N LEU A 124 -1.22 -18.60 -6.78
CA LEU A 124 -0.16 -19.43 -7.33
C LEU A 124 0.61 -20.20 -6.24
N ILE A 125 0.60 -19.72 -4.99
CA ILE A 125 1.42 -20.29 -3.91
C ILE A 125 0.92 -21.65 -3.41
N PRO A 126 -0.39 -21.91 -3.20
CA PRO A 126 -0.85 -23.21 -2.71
C PRO A 126 -0.51 -24.38 -3.65
N PRO A 127 -0.73 -24.30 -4.97
CA PRO A 127 -0.27 -25.34 -5.91
C PRO A 127 1.25 -25.57 -5.85
N MET A 128 2.05 -24.50 -5.87
CA MET A 128 3.53 -24.61 -5.77
C MET A 128 3.98 -25.27 -4.47
N ALA A 129 3.32 -24.96 -3.36
CA ALA A 129 3.63 -25.54 -2.07
C ALA A 129 3.26 -27.02 -1.99
N GLN A 130 2.19 -27.43 -2.67
CA GLN A 130 1.75 -28.82 -2.75
C GLN A 130 2.75 -29.67 -3.53
N GLU A 131 3.28 -29.17 -4.64
CA GLU A 131 4.36 -29.83 -5.41
C GLU A 131 5.62 -30.04 -4.56
N ILE A 132 5.94 -29.07 -3.70
CA ILE A 132 7.09 -29.12 -2.77
C ILE A 132 6.69 -29.80 -1.44
N GLY A 133 5.47 -30.30 -1.26
CA GLY A 133 5.06 -30.95 -0.01
C GLY A 133 5.21 -30.08 1.26
N VAL A 134 5.21 -28.75 1.14
CA VAL A 134 5.33 -27.80 2.27
C VAL A 134 3.99 -27.15 2.59
N ASN A 135 3.85 -26.63 3.80
CA ASN A 135 2.67 -25.85 4.15
C ASN A 135 2.69 -24.49 3.43
N PHE A 136 1.66 -24.18 2.64
CA PHE A 136 1.54 -22.89 1.94
C PHE A 136 1.21 -21.71 2.85
N VAL A 137 0.65 -21.93 4.04
CA VAL A 137 0.21 -20.84 4.93
C VAL A 137 1.39 -19.91 5.31
N PRO A 138 2.56 -20.40 5.78
CA PRO A 138 3.71 -19.53 6.00
C PRO A 138 4.22 -18.86 4.71
N LEU A 139 4.11 -19.50 3.55
CA LEU A 139 4.54 -18.90 2.27
C LEU A 139 3.66 -17.71 1.88
N LEU A 140 2.35 -17.80 2.11
CA LEU A 140 1.41 -16.69 1.93
C LEU A 140 1.71 -15.55 2.92
N ILE A 141 1.97 -15.86 4.19
CA ILE A 141 2.36 -14.86 5.20
C ILE A 141 3.65 -14.14 4.77
N LEU A 142 4.66 -14.90 4.29
CA LEU A 142 5.89 -14.32 3.77
C LEU A 142 5.62 -13.40 2.57
N MET A 143 4.83 -13.85 1.60
CA MET A 143 4.46 -13.04 0.44
C MET A 143 3.86 -11.70 0.87
N VAL A 144 2.93 -11.72 1.83
CA VAL A 144 2.30 -10.51 2.36
C VAL A 144 3.31 -9.57 3.01
N PHE A 145 4.22 -10.09 3.84
CA PHE A 145 5.26 -9.26 4.47
C PHE A 145 6.19 -8.64 3.44
N VAL A 146 6.58 -9.40 2.42
CA VAL A 146 7.39 -8.88 1.33
C VAL A 146 6.62 -7.82 0.55
N ALA A 147 5.35 -8.05 0.21
CA ALA A 147 4.53 -7.08 -0.52
C ALA A 147 4.40 -5.76 0.26
N ASN A 148 4.02 -5.80 1.53
CA ASN A 148 3.88 -4.59 2.35
C ASN A 148 5.22 -3.84 2.52
N SER A 149 6.34 -4.56 2.57
CA SER A 149 7.68 -3.95 2.70
C SER A 149 8.20 -3.39 1.38
N ALA A 150 7.97 -4.12 0.29
CA ALA A 150 8.39 -3.75 -1.05
C ALA A 150 7.54 -2.61 -1.62
N GLY A 151 6.31 -2.40 -1.11
CA GLY A 151 5.50 -1.23 -1.42
C GLY A 151 6.19 0.10 -1.09
N LEU A 152 7.19 0.11 -0.19
CA LEU A 152 8.02 1.29 0.10
C LEU A 152 9.14 1.54 -0.93
N LEU A 153 9.41 0.62 -1.85
CA LEU A 153 10.50 0.78 -2.82
C LEU A 153 10.25 1.91 -3.81
N THR A 154 8.99 2.17 -4.15
CA THR A 154 8.60 3.28 -5.02
C THR A 154 7.39 3.99 -4.44
N LEU A 155 7.15 5.20 -4.92
CA LEU A 155 6.02 6.00 -4.49
C LEU A 155 4.65 5.34 -4.80
N VAL A 156 4.61 4.48 -5.82
CA VAL A 156 3.39 3.88 -6.39
C VAL A 156 3.10 2.47 -5.83
N GLY A 157 4.07 1.85 -5.15
CA GLY A 157 3.97 0.47 -4.65
C GLY A 157 2.92 0.26 -3.55
N ASP A 158 2.53 1.32 -2.83
CA ASP A 158 1.47 1.27 -1.82
C ASP A 158 0.59 2.54 -1.83
N PRO A 159 -0.74 2.43 -1.64
CA PRO A 159 -1.60 3.61 -1.54
C PRO A 159 -1.24 4.58 -0.43
N ALA A 160 -0.81 4.09 0.72
CA ALA A 160 -0.37 4.93 1.82
C ALA A 160 0.89 5.74 1.46
N THR A 161 1.86 5.16 0.75
CA THR A 161 3.07 5.90 0.32
C THR A 161 2.72 7.00 -0.66
N PHE A 162 1.84 6.71 -1.63
CA PHE A 162 1.40 7.72 -2.59
C PHE A 162 0.64 8.85 -1.91
N ILE A 163 -0.33 8.55 -1.03
CA ILE A 163 -1.14 9.57 -0.34
C ILE A 163 -0.25 10.50 0.50
N VAL A 164 0.75 9.98 1.21
CA VAL A 164 1.68 10.83 1.97
C VAL A 164 2.55 11.66 1.02
N GLY A 165 3.09 11.04 -0.03
CA GLY A 165 3.98 11.72 -0.96
C GLY A 165 3.30 12.84 -1.74
N ASP A 166 2.11 12.58 -2.27
CA ASP A 166 1.23 13.57 -2.93
C ASP A 166 0.92 14.73 -1.97
N ALA A 167 0.65 14.42 -0.71
CA ALA A 167 0.33 15.46 0.28
C ALA A 167 1.51 16.38 0.63
N VAL A 168 2.76 15.93 0.49
CA VAL A 168 3.96 16.76 0.72
C VAL A 168 4.66 17.18 -0.57
N ASN A 169 4.01 16.95 -1.73
CA ASN A 169 4.55 17.25 -3.07
C ASN A 169 5.94 16.64 -3.32
N ILE A 170 6.19 15.41 -2.84
CA ILE A 170 7.46 14.73 -3.14
C ILE A 170 7.44 14.21 -4.57
N SER A 171 8.46 14.54 -5.36
CA SER A 171 8.60 13.97 -6.69
C SER A 171 8.91 12.48 -6.61
N PHE A 172 8.58 11.74 -7.67
CA PHE A 172 8.93 10.32 -7.77
C PHE A 172 10.45 10.10 -7.67
N LEU A 173 11.25 11.00 -8.26
CA LEU A 173 12.71 10.94 -8.23
C LEU A 173 13.26 11.19 -6.81
N ASP A 174 12.74 12.19 -6.11
CA ASP A 174 13.14 12.48 -4.73
C ASP A 174 12.77 11.35 -3.78
N TYR A 175 11.61 10.73 -4.01
CA TYR A 175 11.21 9.52 -3.28
C TYR A 175 12.23 8.39 -3.50
N LEU A 176 12.63 8.13 -4.74
CA LEU A 176 13.60 7.08 -5.05
C LEU A 176 14.94 7.32 -4.35
N TRP A 177 15.45 8.54 -4.36
CA TRP A 177 16.74 8.87 -3.74
C TRP A 177 16.70 8.88 -2.21
N ASN A 178 15.57 9.29 -1.61
CA ASN A 178 15.50 9.53 -0.18
C ASN A 178 14.80 8.41 0.60
N LEU A 179 13.87 7.67 0.00
CA LEU A 179 13.01 6.73 0.74
C LEU A 179 13.11 5.29 0.25
N SER A 180 13.44 5.06 -1.03
CA SER A 180 13.55 3.70 -1.60
C SER A 180 14.55 2.82 -0.84
N LEU A 181 15.67 3.39 -0.38
CA LEU A 181 16.65 2.67 0.44
C LEU A 181 16.03 2.15 1.76
N GLY A 182 15.10 2.89 2.36
CA GLY A 182 14.33 2.43 3.51
C GLY A 182 13.44 1.23 3.17
N GLY A 183 12.85 1.19 1.98
CA GLY A 183 12.13 0.01 1.46
C GLY A 183 13.04 -1.19 1.24
N VAL A 184 14.24 -0.99 0.70
CA VAL A 184 15.26 -2.06 0.56
C VAL A 184 15.65 -2.61 1.92
N ILE A 185 15.87 -1.75 2.91
CA ILE A 185 16.15 -2.14 4.29
C ILE A 185 14.96 -2.93 4.88
N ALA A 186 13.73 -2.50 4.65
CA ALA A 186 12.53 -3.21 5.13
C ALA A 186 12.41 -4.62 4.54
N VAL A 187 12.67 -4.80 3.25
CA VAL A 187 12.71 -6.13 2.59
C VAL A 187 13.88 -6.96 3.12
N ALA A 188 15.07 -6.36 3.27
CA ALA A 188 16.23 -7.02 3.83
C ALA A 188 15.97 -7.51 5.26
N THR A 189 15.23 -6.74 6.07
CA THR A 189 14.76 -7.14 7.39
C THR A 189 13.92 -8.41 7.32
N VAL A 190 12.97 -8.52 6.37
CA VAL A 190 12.21 -9.77 6.16
C VAL A 190 13.14 -10.93 5.82
N VAL A 191 14.10 -10.74 4.90
CA VAL A 191 15.08 -11.77 4.51
C VAL A 191 15.89 -12.26 5.71
N CYS A 192 16.34 -11.35 6.58
CA CYS A 192 17.09 -11.69 7.80
C CYS A 192 16.26 -12.52 8.79
N THR A 193 14.93 -12.38 8.81
CA THR A 193 14.07 -13.19 9.68
C THR A 193 13.79 -14.60 9.15
N LEU A 194 14.03 -14.87 7.86
CA LEU A 194 13.70 -16.14 7.22
C LEU A 194 14.27 -17.38 7.92
N PRO A 195 15.57 -17.44 8.28
CA PRO A 195 16.15 -18.64 8.91
C PRO A 195 15.56 -18.95 10.29
N PHE A 196 15.05 -17.91 10.98
CA PHE A 196 14.55 -18.01 12.35
C PHE A 196 13.04 -18.29 12.38
N LEU A 197 12.24 -17.45 11.72
CA LEU A 197 10.79 -17.56 11.74
C LEU A 197 10.28 -18.70 10.85
N PHE A 198 10.92 -18.91 9.70
CA PHE A 198 10.54 -19.96 8.74
C PHE A 198 11.45 -21.19 8.83
N ARG A 199 12.08 -21.42 10.00
CA ARG A 199 13.08 -22.48 10.24
C ARG A 199 12.68 -23.86 9.74
N LYS A 200 11.40 -24.23 9.86
CA LYS A 200 10.89 -25.52 9.38
C LYS A 200 11.03 -25.65 7.86
N ILE A 201 10.57 -24.64 7.11
CA ILE A 201 10.64 -24.62 5.65
C ILE A 201 12.08 -24.38 5.18
N TRP A 202 12.82 -23.50 5.85
CA TRP A 202 14.21 -23.18 5.51
C TRP A 202 15.12 -24.41 5.46
N ASN A 203 14.92 -25.36 6.39
CA ASN A 203 15.72 -26.58 6.48
C ASN A 203 15.14 -27.75 5.67
N THR A 204 14.00 -27.59 5.01
CA THR A 204 13.42 -28.63 4.16
C THR A 204 14.23 -28.77 2.88
N ARG A 205 14.61 -30.00 2.55
CA ARG A 205 15.18 -30.39 1.27
C ARG A 205 14.43 -31.63 0.79
N LEU A 206 13.96 -31.59 -0.45
CA LEU A 206 13.32 -32.72 -1.11
C LEU A 206 14.26 -33.24 -2.18
N ASP A 207 14.31 -34.57 -2.29
CA ASP A 207 15.19 -35.28 -3.20
C ASP A 207 14.49 -35.67 -4.52
N ASP A 208 13.18 -35.42 -4.66
CA ASP A 208 12.38 -35.85 -5.81
C ASP A 208 11.67 -34.66 -6.47
N LEU A 209 12.06 -34.32 -7.71
CA LEU A 209 11.53 -33.19 -8.50
C LEU A 209 11.18 -33.63 -9.93
N ALA A 210 10.82 -34.90 -10.10
CA ALA A 210 10.70 -35.51 -11.43
C ALA A 210 9.54 -34.96 -12.28
N GLU A 211 8.59 -34.24 -11.70
CA GLU A 211 7.45 -33.63 -12.41
C GLU A 211 7.23 -32.17 -11.97
N LEU A 212 8.14 -31.28 -12.35
CA LEU A 212 7.88 -29.84 -12.26
C LEU A 212 7.04 -29.41 -13.47
N PRO A 213 5.95 -28.65 -13.30
CA PRO A 213 5.15 -28.19 -14.42
C PRO A 213 5.99 -27.35 -15.39
N HIS A 214 5.79 -27.55 -16.69
CA HIS A 214 6.38 -26.72 -17.74
C HIS A 214 5.44 -25.56 -18.05
N PRO A 215 5.77 -24.33 -17.63
CA PRO A 215 4.92 -23.19 -17.92
C PRO A 215 5.22 -22.68 -19.34
N GLU A 216 4.18 -22.47 -20.13
CA GLU A 216 4.29 -21.79 -21.41
C GLU A 216 3.84 -20.32 -21.26
N ILE A 217 4.61 -19.39 -21.84
CA ILE A 217 4.19 -17.98 -21.93
C ILE A 217 3.11 -17.88 -23.00
N ASN A 218 1.94 -17.37 -22.61
CA ASN A 218 0.90 -17.07 -23.58
C ASN A 218 1.18 -15.71 -24.22
N HIS A 219 1.27 -15.67 -25.55
CA HIS A 219 1.40 -14.45 -26.35
C HIS A 219 2.66 -13.59 -26.08
N PRO A 220 3.87 -14.09 -26.42
CA PRO A 220 5.14 -13.40 -26.12
C PRO A 220 5.27 -12.01 -26.78
N ARG A 221 4.61 -11.77 -27.92
CA ARG A 221 4.61 -10.45 -28.58
C ARG A 221 3.88 -9.39 -27.77
N VAL A 222 2.72 -9.74 -27.19
CA VAL A 222 1.96 -8.79 -26.36
C VAL A 222 2.66 -8.56 -25.05
N LEU A 223 3.29 -9.59 -24.48
CA LEU A 223 4.13 -9.41 -23.31
C LEU A 223 5.31 -8.47 -23.59
N MET A 224 5.96 -8.59 -24.74
CA MET A 224 7.07 -7.70 -25.12
C MET A 224 6.63 -6.25 -25.29
N VAL A 225 5.58 -6.00 -26.09
CA VAL A 225 5.03 -4.64 -26.27
C VAL A 225 4.51 -4.09 -24.94
N GLY A 226 3.94 -4.97 -24.12
CA GLY A 226 3.53 -4.68 -22.76
C GLY A 226 4.65 -4.22 -21.85
N GLY A 227 5.75 -4.96 -21.84
CA GLY A 227 6.97 -4.58 -21.12
C GLY A 227 7.52 -3.24 -21.60
N VAL A 228 7.39 -2.91 -22.89
CA VAL A 228 7.74 -1.58 -23.41
C VAL A 228 6.80 -0.50 -22.85
N ILE A 229 5.48 -0.75 -22.76
CA ILE A 229 4.53 0.18 -22.14
C ILE A 229 4.88 0.40 -20.65
N VAL A 230 5.15 -0.66 -19.90
CA VAL A 230 5.55 -0.57 -18.48
C VAL A 230 6.86 0.20 -18.35
N GLY A 231 7.87 -0.11 -19.17
CA GLY A 231 9.14 0.62 -19.19
C GLY A 231 8.97 2.10 -19.52
N PHE A 232 8.06 2.42 -20.45
CA PHE A 232 7.70 3.80 -20.79
C PHE A 232 7.01 4.51 -19.61
N VAL A 233 6.04 3.87 -18.94
CA VAL A 233 5.36 4.41 -17.75
C VAL A 233 6.37 4.67 -16.63
N LEU A 234 7.26 3.71 -16.34
CA LEU A 234 8.29 3.87 -15.31
C LEU A 234 9.28 5.00 -15.66
N LEU A 235 9.67 5.13 -16.93
CA LEU A 235 10.50 6.24 -17.38
C LEU A 235 9.80 7.58 -17.12
N PHE A 236 8.53 7.71 -17.50
CA PHE A 236 7.76 8.93 -17.32
C PHE A 236 7.40 9.21 -15.85
N PHE A 237 7.34 8.22 -14.97
CA PHE A 237 7.29 8.49 -13.53
C PHE A 237 8.55 9.20 -13.05
N VAL A 238 9.73 8.81 -13.55
CA VAL A 238 11.01 9.40 -13.14
C VAL A 238 11.20 10.79 -13.74
N ILE A 239 10.91 10.98 -15.04
CA ILE A 239 11.24 12.23 -15.75
C ILE A 239 10.04 13.16 -15.93
N GLY A 240 8.80 12.68 -15.72
CA GLY A 240 7.58 13.38 -16.11
C GLY A 240 7.39 14.74 -15.45
N GLU A 241 7.73 14.84 -14.16
CA GLU A 241 7.69 16.11 -13.43
C GLU A 241 8.82 17.07 -13.81
N SER A 242 9.94 16.55 -14.34
CA SER A 242 11.09 17.35 -14.80
C SER A 242 10.92 17.90 -16.22
N LEU A 243 9.82 17.58 -16.90
CA LEU A 243 9.54 18.09 -18.24
C LEU A 243 9.17 19.58 -18.20
N PRO A 244 9.36 20.33 -19.31
CA PRO A 244 8.95 21.73 -19.40
C PRO A 244 7.45 21.95 -19.10
N ILE A 245 6.64 20.95 -19.40
CA ILE A 245 5.25 20.84 -18.97
C ILE A 245 5.20 19.65 -18.01
N PRO A 246 5.12 19.88 -16.69
CA PRO A 246 5.13 18.80 -15.70
C PRO A 246 3.95 17.87 -15.91
N ILE A 247 4.23 16.56 -15.98
CA ILE A 247 3.23 15.51 -16.06
C ILE A 247 3.21 14.78 -14.72
N SER A 248 2.06 14.82 -14.04
CA SER A 248 1.91 14.13 -12.76
C SER A 248 1.96 12.61 -12.92
N PRO A 249 2.41 11.86 -11.89
CA PRO A 249 2.38 10.39 -11.92
C PRO A 249 1.00 9.81 -12.24
N ALA A 250 -0.06 10.45 -11.76
CA ALA A 250 -1.44 10.07 -12.07
C ALA A 250 -1.74 10.13 -13.58
N ALA A 251 -1.34 11.22 -14.25
CA ALA A 251 -1.54 11.37 -15.69
C ALA A 251 -0.72 10.35 -16.50
N VAL A 252 0.51 10.06 -16.07
CA VAL A 252 1.36 9.02 -16.69
C VAL A 252 0.71 7.64 -16.56
N ALA A 253 0.16 7.30 -15.39
CA ALA A 253 -0.51 6.03 -15.18
C ALA A 253 -1.79 5.89 -16.00
N LEU A 254 -2.59 6.96 -16.14
CA LEU A 254 -3.76 6.99 -17.01
C LEU A 254 -3.39 6.81 -18.49
N LEU A 255 -2.28 7.42 -18.93
CA LEU A 255 -1.75 7.20 -20.27
C LEU A 255 -1.32 5.74 -20.47
N GLY A 256 -0.61 5.17 -19.49
CA GLY A 256 -0.24 3.76 -19.47
C GLY A 256 -1.44 2.83 -19.59
N ALA A 257 -2.50 3.08 -18.81
CA ALA A 257 -3.76 2.36 -18.89
C ALA A 257 -4.40 2.46 -20.28
N ALA A 258 -4.47 3.66 -20.86
CA ALA A 258 -5.02 3.85 -22.19
C ALA A 258 -4.24 3.07 -23.27
N LEU A 259 -2.91 3.09 -23.19
CA LEU A 259 -2.04 2.32 -24.10
C LEU A 259 -2.22 0.81 -23.90
N ALA A 260 -2.36 0.34 -22.67
CA ALA A 260 -2.57 -1.07 -22.36
C ALA A 260 -3.95 -1.58 -22.83
N LEU A 261 -4.99 -0.76 -22.68
CA LEU A 261 -6.32 -1.04 -23.24
C LEU A 261 -6.28 -1.08 -24.77
N LEU A 262 -5.56 -0.16 -25.41
CA LEU A 262 -5.38 -0.14 -26.86
C LEU A 262 -4.65 -1.41 -27.35
N LEU A 263 -3.59 -1.81 -26.64
CA LEU A 263 -2.85 -3.04 -26.94
C LEU A 263 -3.73 -4.28 -26.79
N SER A 264 -4.51 -4.36 -25.71
CA SER A 264 -5.43 -5.48 -25.45
C SER A 264 -6.51 -5.57 -26.52
N HIS A 265 -7.09 -4.42 -26.89
CA HIS A 265 -8.09 -4.33 -27.96
C HIS A 265 -7.53 -4.77 -29.32
N HIS A 266 -6.34 -4.29 -29.69
CA HIS A 266 -5.73 -4.60 -30.98
C HIS A 266 -5.26 -6.07 -31.06
N SER A 267 -4.68 -6.58 -29.98
CA SER A 267 -4.21 -7.97 -29.90
C SER A 267 -5.35 -8.99 -29.74
N ARG A 268 -6.56 -8.54 -29.37
CA ARG A 268 -7.74 -9.37 -29.08
C ARG A 268 -7.49 -10.43 -28.00
N ILE A 269 -6.49 -10.20 -27.14
CA ILE A 269 -6.19 -11.09 -26.01
C ILE A 269 -7.25 -10.96 -24.92
N ASP A 270 -7.78 -9.76 -24.74
CA ASP A 270 -8.91 -9.51 -23.85
C ASP A 270 -9.73 -8.31 -24.36
N THR A 271 -10.95 -8.17 -23.86
CA THR A 271 -11.81 -7.03 -24.18
C THR A 271 -11.65 -5.92 -23.16
N VAL A 272 -11.81 -4.67 -23.60
CA VAL A 272 -11.79 -3.49 -22.71
C VAL A 272 -12.81 -3.65 -21.58
N ASN A 273 -13.99 -4.18 -21.86
CA ASN A 273 -15.04 -4.39 -20.86
C ASN A 273 -14.64 -5.40 -19.78
N ASN A 274 -13.94 -6.49 -20.15
CA ASN A 274 -13.45 -7.46 -19.17
C ASN A 274 -12.38 -6.84 -18.28
N ILE A 275 -11.39 -6.15 -18.89
CA ILE A 275 -10.34 -5.48 -18.13
C ILE A 275 -10.94 -4.48 -17.13
N LEU A 276 -11.86 -3.62 -17.59
CA LEU A 276 -12.52 -2.64 -16.72
C LEU A 276 -13.43 -3.28 -15.67
N ARG A 277 -14.04 -4.42 -15.95
CA ARG A 277 -14.86 -5.17 -14.99
C ARG A 277 -14.01 -5.73 -13.85
N ASP A 278 -12.78 -6.15 -14.14
CA ASP A 278 -11.89 -6.81 -13.19
C ASP A 278 -10.99 -5.83 -12.42
N VAL A 279 -11.08 -4.52 -12.70
CA VAL A 279 -10.51 -3.47 -11.86
C VAL A 279 -11.13 -3.55 -10.46
N ASP A 280 -10.32 -3.29 -9.43
CA ASP A 280 -10.78 -3.25 -8.05
C ASP A 280 -11.57 -1.96 -7.73
N TRP A 281 -12.83 -1.94 -8.17
CA TRP A 281 -13.78 -0.86 -7.89
C TRP A 281 -14.07 -0.70 -6.40
N SER A 282 -14.00 -1.79 -5.64
CA SER A 282 -14.20 -1.78 -4.19
C SER A 282 -13.19 -0.86 -3.50
N THR A 283 -11.92 -0.94 -3.89
CA THR A 283 -10.85 -0.09 -3.37
C THR A 283 -11.02 1.37 -3.78
N LEU A 284 -11.39 1.66 -5.03
CA LEU A 284 -11.62 3.03 -5.47
C LEU A 284 -12.81 3.69 -4.74
N ILE A 285 -13.93 2.98 -4.59
CA ILE A 285 -15.10 3.47 -3.85
C ILE A 285 -14.78 3.67 -2.38
N PHE A 286 -13.98 2.78 -1.80
CA PHE A 286 -13.49 2.91 -0.44
C PHE A 286 -12.65 4.18 -0.25
N PHE A 287 -11.71 4.46 -1.16
CA PHE A 287 -10.91 5.69 -1.11
C PHE A 287 -11.77 6.94 -1.24
N MET A 288 -12.69 6.96 -2.20
CA MET A 288 -13.65 8.07 -2.34
C MET A 288 -14.41 8.30 -1.02
N SER A 289 -14.87 7.23 -0.39
CA SER A 289 -15.64 7.32 0.86
C SER A 289 -14.79 7.76 2.06
N ILE A 290 -13.55 7.26 2.19
CA ILE A 290 -12.67 7.64 3.30
C ILE A 290 -12.21 9.10 3.19
N PHE A 291 -12.00 9.62 1.97
CA PHE A 291 -11.72 11.04 1.75
C PHE A 291 -12.88 11.93 2.20
N VAL A 292 -14.12 11.50 1.95
CA VAL A 292 -15.31 12.20 2.46
C VAL A 292 -15.37 12.15 3.99
N LEU A 293 -15.15 10.98 4.59
CA LEU A 293 -15.15 10.83 6.05
C LEU A 293 -14.11 11.74 6.73
N ILE A 294 -12.89 11.78 6.21
CA ILE A 294 -11.84 12.67 6.71
C ILE A 294 -12.16 14.14 6.44
N GLY A 295 -12.73 14.46 5.28
CA GLY A 295 -13.25 15.80 4.99
C GLY A 295 -14.29 16.27 6.01
N GLY A 296 -15.10 15.35 6.55
CA GLY A 296 -16.04 15.64 7.63
C GLY A 296 -15.37 15.99 8.95
N LEU A 297 -14.31 15.26 9.32
CA LEU A 297 -13.50 15.58 10.51
C LEU A 297 -12.77 16.92 10.36
N ASP A 298 -12.29 17.22 9.16
CA ASP A 298 -11.63 18.49 8.85
C ASP A 298 -12.62 19.66 8.95
N LYS A 299 -13.75 19.56 8.26
CA LYS A 299 -14.81 20.59 8.25
C LYS A 299 -15.36 20.89 9.65
N THR A 300 -15.45 19.88 10.50
CA THR A 300 -15.96 20.03 11.87
C THR A 300 -14.91 20.48 12.88
N GLY A 301 -13.67 20.73 12.46
CA GLY A 301 -12.59 21.23 13.31
C GLY A 301 -12.00 20.19 14.26
N VAL A 302 -12.38 18.91 14.13
CA VAL A 302 -11.85 17.80 14.94
C VAL A 302 -10.34 17.67 14.77
N LEU A 303 -9.87 17.76 13.52
CA LEU A 303 -8.43 17.71 13.21
C LEU A 303 -7.64 18.85 13.86
N LYS A 304 -8.27 20.03 14.02
CA LYS A 304 -7.67 21.18 14.70
C LYS A 304 -7.53 20.95 16.20
N GLY A 305 -8.52 20.31 16.82
CA GLY A 305 -8.44 19.88 18.23
C GLY A 305 -7.34 18.84 18.46
N LEU A 306 -7.30 17.80 17.62
CA LEU A 306 -6.32 16.72 17.73
C LEU A 306 -4.88 17.21 17.48
N SER A 307 -4.68 18.11 16.51
CA SER A 307 -3.36 18.70 16.25
C SER A 307 -2.86 19.55 17.42
N GLY A 308 -3.75 20.19 18.19
CA GLY A 308 -3.40 20.86 19.44
C GLY A 308 -2.86 19.90 20.52
N ILE A 309 -3.43 18.69 20.62
CA ILE A 309 -2.92 17.64 21.52
C ILE A 309 -1.53 17.20 21.07
N LEU A 310 -1.33 16.94 19.77
CA LEU A 310 -0.02 16.61 19.21
C LEU A 310 1.00 17.73 19.47
N ALA A 311 0.60 19.00 19.35
CA ALA A 311 1.46 20.15 19.61
C ALA A 311 1.99 20.17 21.05
N ILE A 312 1.16 19.78 22.03
CA ILE A 312 1.56 19.69 23.43
C ILE A 312 2.49 18.51 23.68
N VAL A 313 2.21 17.36 23.06
CA VAL A 313 2.97 16.11 23.29
C VAL A 313 4.33 16.12 22.59
N LEU A 314 4.39 16.57 21.33
CA LEU A 314 5.59 16.49 20.48
C LEU A 314 6.39 17.80 20.44
N GLY A 315 5.75 18.95 20.69
CA GLY A 315 6.40 20.26 20.65
C GLY A 315 7.02 20.58 19.28
N LYS A 316 8.22 21.16 19.28
CA LYS A 316 8.99 21.47 18.04
C LYS A 316 10.11 20.47 17.76
N ASN A 317 10.25 19.42 18.57
CA ASN A 317 11.36 18.48 18.44
C ASN A 317 11.06 17.47 17.32
N ILE A 318 11.60 17.72 16.13
CA ILE A 318 11.41 16.85 14.95
C ILE A 318 11.91 15.43 15.21
N LEU A 319 13.05 15.26 15.85
CA LEU A 319 13.62 13.94 16.12
C LEU A 319 12.69 13.11 17.01
N LEU A 320 12.24 13.68 18.13
CA LEU A 320 11.28 13.02 19.01
C LEU A 320 9.94 12.79 18.29
N GLY A 321 9.46 13.79 17.55
CA GLY A 321 8.24 13.72 16.75
C GLY A 321 8.25 12.58 15.76
N SER A 322 9.31 12.45 14.96
CA SER A 322 9.48 11.40 13.98
C SER A 322 9.53 10.02 14.63
N LEU A 323 10.29 9.84 15.71
CA LEU A 323 10.36 8.54 16.39
C LEU A 323 9.00 8.16 17.00
N VAL A 324 8.33 9.10 17.68
CA VAL A 324 7.01 8.85 18.27
C VAL A 324 5.99 8.52 17.18
N LEU A 325 5.96 9.27 16.08
CA LEU A 325 5.05 9.01 14.96
C LEU A 325 5.34 7.65 14.32
N LEU A 326 6.60 7.29 14.07
CA LEU A 326 6.95 5.99 13.47
C LEU A 326 6.41 4.83 14.31
N PHE A 327 6.69 4.81 15.62
CA PHE A 327 6.27 3.72 16.49
C PHE A 327 4.77 3.74 16.78
N SER A 328 4.20 4.91 17.07
CA SER A 328 2.76 5.02 17.39
C SER A 328 1.88 4.69 16.19
N VAL A 329 2.19 5.24 15.01
CA VAL A 329 1.47 4.94 13.77
C VAL A 329 1.72 3.50 13.34
N GLY A 330 2.92 2.96 13.55
CA GLY A 330 3.22 1.55 13.32
C GLY A 330 2.37 0.60 14.17
N ILE A 331 2.27 0.86 15.48
CA ILE A 331 1.44 0.07 16.38
C ILE A 331 -0.04 0.22 16.03
N LEU A 332 -0.51 1.44 15.76
CA LEU A 332 -1.89 1.68 15.35
C LEU A 332 -2.22 0.98 14.03
N SER A 333 -1.31 1.00 13.06
CA SER A 333 -1.51 0.34 11.77
C SER A 333 -1.51 -1.18 11.85
N SER A 334 -1.01 -1.75 12.95
CA SER A 334 -1.17 -3.19 13.18
C SER A 334 -2.62 -3.58 13.45
N VAL A 335 -3.46 -2.63 13.84
CA VAL A 335 -4.85 -2.84 14.24
C VAL A 335 -5.83 -2.15 13.29
N ILE A 336 -5.46 -0.98 12.77
CA ILE A 336 -6.24 -0.19 11.81
C ILE A 336 -5.60 -0.35 10.43
N PRO A 337 -6.38 -0.58 9.36
CA PRO A 337 -5.83 -0.61 8.02
C PRO A 337 -5.01 0.64 7.68
N ASN A 338 -3.82 0.43 7.12
CA ASN A 338 -2.84 1.47 6.80
C ASN A 338 -3.41 2.66 6.01
N ILE A 339 -4.33 2.42 5.06
CA ILE A 339 -4.84 3.47 4.18
C ILE A 339 -5.73 4.49 4.92
N PRO A 340 -6.83 4.11 5.59
CA PRO A 340 -7.59 5.03 6.44
C PRO A 340 -6.75 5.78 7.46
N LEU A 341 -5.77 5.09 8.06
CA LEU A 341 -4.89 5.70 9.04
C LEU A 341 -4.08 6.83 8.42
N VAL A 342 -3.46 6.61 7.26
CA VAL A 342 -2.71 7.66 6.56
C VAL A 342 -3.61 8.80 6.09
N VAL A 343 -4.78 8.51 5.52
CA VAL A 343 -5.71 9.57 5.09
C VAL A 343 -6.12 10.47 6.25
N ALA A 344 -6.29 9.91 7.46
CA ALA A 344 -6.57 10.70 8.66
C ALA A 344 -5.35 11.47 9.19
N MET A 345 -4.18 10.81 9.20
CA MET A 345 -2.96 11.36 9.80
C MET A 345 -2.31 12.46 8.97
N VAL A 346 -2.40 12.41 7.63
CA VAL A 346 -1.84 13.43 6.74
C VAL A 346 -2.36 14.85 7.05
N PRO A 347 -3.68 15.12 7.01
CA PRO A 347 -4.18 16.45 7.32
C PRO A 347 -3.99 16.82 8.80
N LEU A 348 -4.05 15.84 9.71
CA LEU A 348 -3.73 16.05 11.13
C LEU A 348 -2.29 16.55 11.32
N LEU A 349 -1.33 15.93 10.61
CA LEU A 349 0.09 16.26 10.70
C LEU A 349 0.38 17.61 10.04
N LYS A 350 -0.27 17.92 8.90
CA LYS A 350 -0.24 19.26 8.29
C LYS A 350 -0.75 20.35 9.24
N GLN A 351 -1.86 20.12 9.94
CA GLN A 351 -2.36 21.06 10.95
C GLN A 351 -1.40 21.20 12.14
N TYR A 352 -0.81 20.09 12.59
CA TYR A 352 0.18 20.10 13.66
C TYR A 352 1.39 20.98 13.32
N ILE A 353 2.04 20.78 12.17
CA ILE A 353 3.25 21.53 11.80
C ILE A 353 2.99 23.04 11.67
N VAL A 354 1.78 23.43 11.25
CA VAL A 354 1.35 24.84 11.21
C VAL A 354 1.10 25.37 12.62
N ASN A 355 0.41 24.61 13.47
CA ASN A 355 0.12 25.02 14.84
C ASN A 355 1.37 25.24 15.69
N VAL A 356 2.43 24.44 15.51
CA VAL A 356 3.70 24.62 16.21
C VAL A 356 4.63 25.64 15.53
N GLY A 357 4.22 26.21 14.40
CA GLY A 357 4.98 27.22 13.66
C GLY A 357 6.23 26.68 12.97
N LEU A 358 6.19 25.42 12.51
CA LEU A 358 7.24 24.79 11.70
C LEU A 358 6.99 24.92 10.19
N ALA A 359 5.76 25.23 9.79
CA ALA A 359 5.39 25.47 8.40
C ALA A 359 4.36 26.62 8.30
N PRO A 360 4.31 27.34 7.17
CA PRO A 360 3.36 28.42 6.98
C PRO A 360 1.95 27.88 6.73
N ALA A 361 0.92 28.70 6.97
CA ALA A 361 -0.47 28.28 6.84
C ALA A 361 -0.87 27.89 5.40
N GLU A 362 -0.12 28.34 4.38
CA GLU A 362 -0.39 28.00 2.98
C GLU A 362 -0.33 26.48 2.71
N VAL A 363 0.43 25.71 3.50
CA VAL A 363 0.53 24.25 3.32
C VAL A 363 -0.77 23.49 3.61
N LEU A 364 -1.75 24.15 4.25
CA LEU A 364 -3.09 23.63 4.49
C LEU A 364 -4.01 23.78 3.28
N ALA A 365 -3.66 24.63 2.31
CA ALA A 365 -4.42 24.77 1.08
C ALA A 365 -4.37 23.45 0.29
N SER A 366 -5.53 23.03 -0.25
CA SER A 366 -5.64 21.76 -0.98
C SER A 366 -4.92 21.74 -2.32
N ASP A 367 -4.61 22.92 -2.86
CA ASP A 367 -3.93 23.16 -4.14
C ASP A 367 -2.50 23.66 -3.95
N TYR A 368 -1.96 23.57 -2.73
CA TYR A 368 -0.59 23.96 -2.45
C TYR A 368 0.40 23.07 -3.20
N GLN A 369 1.06 23.62 -4.23
CA GLN A 369 2.12 22.94 -5.00
C GLN A 369 3.53 23.40 -4.63
N GLY A 370 3.68 24.13 -3.51
CA GLY A 370 4.99 24.56 -3.02
C GLY A 370 5.76 23.43 -2.35
N GLN A 371 7.05 23.68 -2.10
CA GLN A 371 7.90 22.77 -1.35
C GLN A 371 7.70 22.97 0.15
N PHE A 372 7.51 21.85 0.86
CA PHE A 372 7.48 21.86 2.32
C PHE A 372 8.87 22.17 2.89
N PRO A 373 8.97 22.81 4.06
CA PRO A 373 10.24 22.97 4.75
C PRO A 373 10.94 21.61 4.93
N PRO A 374 12.21 21.44 4.53
CA PRO A 374 12.90 20.16 4.62
C PRO A 374 12.93 19.58 6.04
N GLU A 375 12.92 20.45 7.05
CA GLU A 375 12.92 20.10 8.47
C GLU A 375 11.67 19.35 8.92
N VAL A 376 10.51 19.52 8.26
CA VAL A 376 9.26 18.83 8.65
C VAL A 376 9.02 17.53 7.91
N LEU A 377 9.68 17.32 6.77
CA LEU A 377 9.53 16.11 5.94
C LEU A 377 9.78 14.80 6.71
N PRO A 378 10.76 14.71 7.64
CA PRO A 378 10.98 13.50 8.40
C PRO A 378 9.79 13.04 9.25
N LEU A 379 8.85 13.94 9.60
CA LEU A 379 7.63 13.58 10.32
C LEU A 379 6.68 12.77 9.42
N PHE A 380 6.52 13.20 8.16
CA PHE A 380 5.69 12.52 7.17
C PHE A 380 6.32 11.19 6.75
N TYR A 381 7.64 11.16 6.57
CA TYR A 381 8.36 9.93 6.24
C TYR A 381 8.26 8.91 7.37
N ALA A 382 8.45 9.34 8.62
CA ALA A 382 8.28 8.47 9.79
C ALA A 382 6.87 7.87 9.87
N MET A 383 5.84 8.68 9.67
CA MET A 383 4.45 8.24 9.62
C MET A 383 4.20 7.26 8.46
N MET A 384 4.78 7.52 7.28
CA MET A 384 4.68 6.65 6.10
C MET A 384 5.30 5.27 6.37
N PHE A 385 6.52 5.22 6.90
CA PHE A 385 7.16 3.96 7.30
C PHE A 385 6.37 3.25 8.40
N GLY A 386 5.88 3.99 9.40
CA GLY A 386 5.04 3.45 10.46
C GLY A 386 3.79 2.79 9.90
N ALA A 387 3.01 3.50 9.10
CA ALA A 387 1.75 2.99 8.56
C ALA A 387 1.93 1.77 7.63
N THR A 388 2.95 1.79 6.78
CA THR A 388 3.19 0.68 5.83
C THR A 388 3.71 -0.58 6.53
N LEU A 389 4.71 -0.44 7.40
CA LEU A 389 5.36 -1.57 8.07
C LEU A 389 4.54 -2.10 9.25
N GLY A 390 3.80 -1.22 9.92
CA GLY A 390 2.88 -1.56 11.00
C GLY A 390 1.81 -2.57 10.58
N GLY A 391 1.36 -2.49 9.32
CA GLY A 391 0.40 -3.43 8.75
C GLY A 391 0.84 -4.89 8.79
N ASN A 392 2.15 -5.19 8.92
CA ASN A 392 2.66 -6.56 9.08
C ASN A 392 2.39 -7.16 10.47
N GLY A 393 2.01 -6.36 11.46
CA GLY A 393 1.88 -6.82 12.85
C GLY A 393 0.75 -7.83 13.07
N THR A 394 -0.41 -7.60 12.47
CA THR A 394 -1.58 -8.48 12.65
C THR A 394 -2.33 -8.72 11.34
N LEU A 395 -3.23 -9.71 11.34
CA LEU A 395 -3.99 -10.09 10.15
C LEU A 395 -4.87 -8.95 9.62
N VAL A 396 -5.35 -8.05 10.47
CA VAL A 396 -6.24 -6.94 10.09
C VAL A 396 -5.51 -5.64 9.75
N GLY A 397 -4.17 -5.61 9.93
CA GLY A 397 -3.38 -4.39 9.79
C GLY A 397 -3.23 -3.86 8.36
N ALA A 398 -3.41 -4.72 7.36
CA ALA A 398 -3.41 -4.33 5.94
C ALA A 398 -4.41 -5.16 5.14
N SER A 399 -4.96 -4.56 4.08
CA SER A 399 -5.92 -5.23 3.19
C SER A 399 -5.30 -6.44 2.47
N SER A 400 -4.02 -6.36 2.11
CA SER A 400 -3.24 -7.45 1.53
C SER A 400 -3.25 -8.71 2.42
N ASN A 401 -3.20 -8.54 3.74
CA ASN A 401 -3.21 -9.65 4.71
C ASN A 401 -4.54 -10.41 4.65
N ILE A 402 -5.66 -9.68 4.57
CA ILE A 402 -7.03 -10.22 4.51
C ILE A 402 -7.23 -10.96 3.19
N VAL A 403 -6.78 -10.37 2.08
CA VAL A 403 -6.82 -11.01 0.75
C VAL A 403 -6.08 -12.35 0.77
N ALA A 404 -4.86 -12.38 1.31
CA ALA A 404 -4.09 -13.62 1.41
C ALA A 404 -4.80 -14.68 2.29
N ALA A 405 -5.45 -14.26 3.38
CA ALA A 405 -6.23 -15.17 4.22
C ALA A 405 -7.46 -15.73 3.50
N GLY A 406 -8.18 -14.90 2.73
CA GLY A 406 -9.31 -15.33 1.91
C GLY A 406 -8.88 -16.36 0.85
N ILE A 407 -7.76 -16.11 0.17
CA ILE A 407 -7.20 -17.05 -0.82
C ILE A 407 -6.74 -18.34 -0.15
N SER A 408 -6.12 -18.26 1.03
CA SER A 408 -5.73 -19.43 1.81
C SER A 408 -6.94 -20.31 2.15
N GLU A 409 -8.05 -19.69 2.57
CA GLU A 409 -9.30 -20.38 2.92
C GLU A 409 -9.95 -21.05 1.72
N GLN A 410 -9.93 -20.40 0.54
CA GLN A 410 -10.36 -21.01 -0.72
C GLN A 410 -9.56 -22.27 -1.09
N HIS A 411 -8.30 -22.35 -0.66
CA HIS A 411 -7.43 -23.52 -0.84
C HIS A 411 -7.45 -24.49 0.35
N GLY A 412 -8.46 -24.39 1.24
CA GLY A 412 -8.74 -25.37 2.29
C GLY A 412 -7.91 -25.23 3.57
N ARG A 413 -7.16 -24.13 3.76
CA ARG A 413 -6.49 -23.84 5.05
C ARG A 413 -6.72 -22.41 5.50
N ARG A 414 -7.22 -22.22 6.72
CA ARG A 414 -7.40 -20.88 7.29
C ARG A 414 -6.10 -20.33 7.88
N ILE A 415 -5.77 -19.07 7.58
CA ILE A 415 -4.75 -18.32 8.32
C ILE A 415 -5.38 -17.82 9.62
N SER A 416 -5.04 -18.43 10.75
CA SER A 416 -5.57 -17.96 12.04
C SER A 416 -4.88 -16.66 12.47
N PHE A 417 -5.59 -15.79 13.18
CA PHE A 417 -5.03 -14.56 13.75
C PHE A 417 -3.77 -14.85 14.59
N LYS A 418 -3.83 -15.88 15.45
CA LYS A 418 -2.69 -16.31 16.27
C LYS A 418 -1.50 -16.78 15.43
N THR A 419 -1.76 -17.50 14.34
CA THR A 419 -0.72 -17.93 13.40
C THR A 419 -0.05 -16.71 12.78
N PHE A 420 -0.83 -15.77 12.25
CA PHE A 420 -0.28 -14.55 11.64
C PHE A 420 0.52 -13.75 12.65
N LEU A 421 -0.04 -13.50 13.84
CA LEU A 421 0.58 -12.73 14.92
C LEU A 421 1.97 -13.26 15.33
N HIS A 422 2.13 -14.59 15.34
CA HIS A 422 3.40 -15.23 15.67
C HIS A 422 4.53 -14.85 14.72
N TYR A 423 4.23 -14.66 13.43
CA TYR A 423 5.19 -14.20 12.44
C TYR A 423 5.22 -12.67 12.35
N GLY A 424 4.07 -12.02 12.49
CA GLY A 424 3.85 -10.59 12.24
C GLY A 424 4.48 -9.66 13.26
N ILE A 425 4.26 -9.88 14.56
CA ILE A 425 4.83 -9.01 15.61
C ILE A 425 6.37 -8.95 15.52
N PRO A 426 7.10 -10.08 15.43
CA PRO A 426 8.56 -10.02 15.33
C PRO A 426 9.05 -9.25 14.10
N VAL A 427 8.42 -9.47 12.93
CA VAL A 427 8.78 -8.77 11.69
C VAL A 427 8.48 -7.28 11.80
N MET A 428 7.28 -6.91 12.25
CA MET A 428 6.86 -5.53 12.43
C MET A 428 7.81 -4.78 13.38
N LEU A 429 8.08 -5.33 14.57
CA LEU A 429 8.95 -4.65 15.54
C LEU A 429 10.36 -4.45 15.00
N LEU A 430 10.92 -5.48 14.35
CA LEU A 430 12.26 -5.38 13.76
C LEU A 430 12.27 -4.34 12.63
N GLN A 431 11.24 -4.32 11.79
CA GLN A 431 11.09 -3.34 10.71
C GLN A 431 10.99 -1.92 11.23
N LEU A 432 10.14 -1.66 12.23
CA LEU A 432 10.02 -0.33 12.86
C LEU A 432 11.35 0.12 13.46
N VAL A 433 12.09 -0.78 14.13
CA VAL A 433 13.43 -0.45 14.64
C VAL A 433 14.41 -0.15 13.52
N THR A 434 14.48 -0.97 12.46
CA THR A 434 15.40 -0.73 11.35
C THR A 434 15.06 0.55 10.58
N SER A 435 13.77 0.87 10.42
CA SER A 435 13.33 2.11 9.80
C SER A 435 13.59 3.32 10.70
N ALA A 436 13.47 3.17 12.03
CA ALA A 436 13.87 4.22 12.96
C ALA A 436 15.37 4.52 12.85
N LEU A 437 16.23 3.49 12.78
CA LEU A 437 17.67 3.67 12.58
C LEU A 437 17.98 4.33 11.24
N TYR A 438 17.32 3.90 10.16
CA TYR A 438 17.46 4.52 8.84
C TYR A 438 17.08 6.01 8.88
N MET A 439 15.92 6.33 9.45
CA MET A 439 15.44 7.69 9.60
C MET A 439 16.40 8.55 10.42
N LEU A 440 16.94 7.99 11.51
CA LEU A 440 17.85 8.68 12.40
C LEU A 440 19.15 9.03 11.68
N VAL A 441 19.73 8.10 10.93
CA VAL A 441 21.00 8.30 10.19
C VAL A 441 20.83 9.19 8.96
N ARG A 442 19.73 9.07 8.22
CA ARG A 442 19.57 9.75 6.92
C ARG A 442 19.02 11.17 7.06
N PHE A 443 18.18 11.44 8.05
CA PHE A 443 17.37 12.66 8.11
C PHE A 443 17.43 13.42 9.43
N LEU A 444 17.90 12.81 10.53
CA LEU A 444 17.82 13.40 11.88
C LEU A 444 19.17 13.59 12.57
N LEU A 445 20.27 13.13 11.95
CA LEU A 445 21.67 13.43 12.27
C LEU A 445 22.24 14.30 11.17
#